data_AF-A0A7L3SY49-F1
#
_entry.id   AF-A0A7L3SY49-F1
#
_cell.length_a   1.000
_cell.length_b   1.000
_cell.length_c   1.000
_cell.angle_alpha   90.00
_cell.angle_beta   90.00
_cell.angle_gamma   90.00
#
_symmetry.space_group_name_H-M   'P 1'
#
loop_
_entity.id
_entity.type
_entity.pdbx_description
1 polymer ?
#
loop_
_entity_poly.entity_id
_entity_poly.type
_entity_poly.pdbx_seq_one_letter_code
_entity_poly.pdbx_strand_id
1 'polypeptide(L)'
;MKFPGSVLVSLVLFVAETAAALCLSGAYRAAGDRMWQWLTLLFALLPCALVQLSLVFIHRDVSRDRPLVLLLHLLQLGPIVRCVEVFYIYFRAGRVEEPYVSITKKRQMPKDGYSEEIEKEVGQAEGKLCTHRSAFSRASVIQAFLGSAPQLTLQLYICVLQQEITAARSIFMVLSLLSIVYGALRCNILAIKIKYDDYDISVKPAAYLCIFMWRSFEIATRVTVLVLFSSVLQIWILPVVLVNFFGFFFYPWILFWQSKSPFPENIEKALSRVGTTIVLCLLTFLYAGINMFCWSAVQVKLNDPDLINKSQNWYRLTVYYMLRFIENAFLLLMWYIYKTDVYLYVCAPLLVLQLLISYCMAVLFMLVFYQFCHPCKKLFSSSISEGLLSCFKFLCFICKPPTSTILTDKAEVICPENIDEVRSSSKTIDSQKGISHQSVSSNA
;
A
#
# COMPACT_ATOMS: atom_id res chain seq x y z
N MET A 1 -10.43 26.44 -3.34
CA MET A 1 -10.29 24.96 -3.26
C MET A 1 -9.30 24.45 -4.31
N LYS A 2 -8.62 23.32 -4.12
CA LYS A 2 -7.73 22.70 -5.13
C LYS A 2 -8.54 22.04 -6.26
N PHE A 3 -8.01 21.98 -7.49
CA PHE A 3 -8.62 21.30 -8.64
C PHE A 3 -8.74 19.77 -8.43
N PRO A 4 -9.84 19.09 -8.79
CA PRO A 4 -10.04 17.65 -8.58
C PRO A 4 -9.34 16.72 -9.60
N GLY A 5 -8.19 17.11 -10.15
CA GLY A 5 -7.51 16.38 -11.23
C GLY A 5 -7.23 14.89 -10.96
N SER A 6 -7.05 14.48 -9.70
CA SER A 6 -6.89 13.04 -9.39
C SER A 6 -8.15 12.21 -9.67
N VAL A 7 -9.35 12.80 -9.52
CA VAL A 7 -10.62 12.12 -9.85
C VAL A 7 -10.73 11.93 -11.36
N LEU A 8 -10.34 12.95 -12.14
CA LEU A 8 -10.29 12.87 -13.60
C LEU A 8 -9.34 11.77 -14.09
N VAL A 9 -8.11 11.70 -13.54
CA VAL A 9 -7.15 10.64 -13.89
C VAL A 9 -7.68 9.25 -13.54
N SER A 10 -8.28 9.08 -12.34
CA SER A 10 -8.95 7.82 -11.98
C SER A 10 -10.04 7.42 -12.98
N LEU A 11 -10.86 8.38 -13.44
CA LEU A 11 -11.93 8.10 -14.39
C LEU A 11 -11.38 7.74 -15.78
N VAL A 12 -10.39 8.49 -16.28
CA VAL A 12 -9.80 8.26 -17.61
C VAL A 12 -9.17 6.87 -17.68
N LEU A 13 -8.41 6.46 -16.66
CA LEU A 13 -7.84 5.12 -16.59
C LEU A 13 -8.93 4.04 -16.55
N PHE A 14 -9.93 4.20 -15.68
CA PHE A 14 -11.05 3.26 -15.57
C PHE A 14 -11.82 3.09 -16.89
N VAL A 15 -12.16 4.18 -17.58
CA VAL A 15 -12.86 4.15 -18.88
C VAL A 15 -11.97 3.55 -19.97
N ALA A 16 -10.70 3.92 -20.03
CA ALA A 16 -9.76 3.40 -21.04
C ALA A 16 -9.51 1.90 -20.87
N GLU A 17 -9.28 1.41 -19.65
CA GLU A 17 -9.17 -0.03 -19.37
C GLU A 17 -10.45 -0.80 -19.72
N THR A 18 -11.62 -0.26 -19.35
CA THR A 18 -12.91 -0.92 -19.64
C THR A 18 -13.15 -1.00 -21.15
N ALA A 19 -12.90 0.08 -21.89
CA ALA A 19 -13.02 0.11 -23.35
C ALA A 19 -12.02 -0.85 -24.03
N ALA A 20 -10.77 -0.89 -23.57
CA ALA A 20 -9.76 -1.80 -24.08
C ALA A 20 -10.11 -3.27 -23.81
N ALA A 21 -10.62 -3.59 -22.61
CA ALA A 21 -11.08 -4.94 -22.26
C ALA A 21 -12.25 -5.40 -23.15
N LEU A 22 -13.23 -4.52 -23.42
CA LEU A 22 -14.36 -4.82 -24.30
C LEU A 22 -13.92 -4.99 -25.76
N CYS A 23 -13.05 -4.12 -26.26
CA CYS A 23 -12.48 -4.22 -27.61
C CYS A 23 -11.72 -5.55 -27.80
N LEU A 24 -10.85 -5.89 -26.84
CA LEU A 24 -10.05 -7.11 -26.90
C LEU A 24 -10.91 -8.37 -26.69
N SER A 25 -11.96 -8.31 -25.88
CA SER A 25 -12.99 -9.36 -25.76
C SER A 25 -13.70 -9.60 -27.11
N GLY A 26 -13.99 -8.54 -27.86
CA GLY A 26 -14.50 -8.63 -29.23
C GLY A 26 -13.53 -9.35 -30.18
N ALA A 27 -12.23 -9.03 -30.10
CA ALA A 27 -11.19 -9.70 -30.87
C ALA A 27 -11.05 -11.19 -30.52
N TYR A 28 -11.03 -11.55 -29.23
CA TYR A 28 -11.02 -12.97 -28.80
C TYR A 28 -12.26 -13.72 -29.27
N ARG A 29 -13.44 -13.09 -29.22
CA ARG A 29 -14.68 -13.69 -29.74
C ARG A 29 -14.59 -13.96 -31.25
N ALA A 30 -14.03 -13.04 -32.02
CA ALA A 30 -13.83 -13.19 -33.46
C ALA A 30 -12.81 -14.29 -33.80
N ALA A 31 -11.75 -14.43 -32.99
CA ALA A 31 -10.75 -15.49 -33.13
C ALA A 31 -11.22 -16.88 -32.64
N GLY A 32 -12.37 -16.97 -31.96
CA GLY A 32 -12.88 -18.21 -31.35
C GLY A 32 -12.34 -18.53 -29.95
N ASP A 33 -11.47 -17.66 -29.41
CA ASP A 33 -10.76 -17.78 -28.13
C ASP A 33 -11.67 -17.54 -26.90
N ARG A 34 -12.70 -18.39 -26.72
CA ARG A 34 -13.73 -18.21 -25.67
C ARG A 34 -13.15 -18.18 -24.24
N MET A 35 -12.07 -18.91 -23.98
CA MET A 35 -11.44 -18.93 -22.65
C MET A 35 -10.75 -17.60 -22.32
N TRP A 36 -9.94 -17.06 -23.25
CA TRP A 36 -9.31 -15.75 -23.08
C TRP A 36 -10.34 -14.63 -23.03
N GLN A 37 -11.42 -14.74 -23.80
CA GLN A 37 -12.57 -13.83 -23.72
C GLN A 37 -13.18 -13.81 -22.31
N TRP A 38 -13.52 -14.98 -21.75
CA TRP A 38 -14.13 -15.10 -20.42
C TRP A 38 -13.22 -14.58 -19.31
N LEU A 39 -11.94 -14.94 -19.30
CA LEU A 39 -10.98 -14.46 -18.30
C LEU A 39 -10.77 -12.94 -18.40
N THR A 40 -10.66 -12.40 -19.62
CA THR A 40 -10.52 -10.95 -19.87
C THR A 40 -11.74 -10.19 -19.36
N LEU A 41 -12.96 -10.71 -19.58
CA LEU A 41 -14.19 -10.09 -19.06
C LEU A 41 -14.33 -10.25 -17.53
N LEU A 42 -13.95 -11.40 -16.97
CA LEU A 42 -14.03 -11.64 -15.52
C LEU A 42 -13.19 -10.63 -14.73
N PHE A 43 -11.91 -10.46 -15.11
CA PHE A 43 -11.01 -9.51 -14.44
C PHE A 43 -11.34 -8.03 -14.74
N ALA A 44 -12.15 -7.73 -15.77
CA ALA A 44 -12.66 -6.38 -16.00
C ALA A 44 -13.94 -6.07 -15.21
N LEU A 45 -14.92 -6.99 -15.22
CA LEU A 45 -16.28 -6.74 -14.71
C LEU A 45 -16.43 -6.96 -13.20
N LEU A 46 -15.76 -7.97 -12.63
CA LEU A 46 -15.85 -8.24 -11.18
C LEU A 46 -15.30 -7.07 -10.33
N PRO A 47 -14.11 -6.50 -10.63
CA PRO A 47 -13.57 -5.36 -9.89
C PRO A 47 -14.36 -4.08 -10.16
N CYS A 48 -14.91 -3.90 -11.37
CA CYS A 48 -15.85 -2.83 -11.68
C CYS A 48 -17.06 -2.89 -10.73
N ALA A 49 -17.69 -4.06 -10.54
CA ALA A 49 -18.80 -4.23 -9.60
C ALA A 49 -18.40 -3.89 -8.14
N LEU A 50 -17.20 -4.29 -7.70
CA LEU A 50 -16.68 -3.92 -6.37
C LEU A 50 -16.43 -2.41 -6.24
N VAL A 51 -16.00 -1.74 -7.30
CA VAL A 51 -15.86 -0.28 -7.36
C VAL A 51 -17.24 0.40 -7.29
N GLN A 52 -18.26 -0.09 -8.01
CA GLN A 52 -19.63 0.44 -7.90
C GLN A 52 -20.14 0.32 -6.47
N LEU A 53 -20.07 -0.87 -5.88
CA LEU A 53 -20.52 -1.16 -4.52
C LEU A 53 -19.80 -0.26 -3.49
N SER A 54 -18.48 -0.10 -3.63
CA SER A 54 -17.69 0.78 -2.76
C SER A 54 -18.12 2.24 -2.86
N LEU A 55 -18.39 2.74 -4.08
CA LEU A 55 -18.87 4.11 -4.27
C LEU A 55 -20.28 4.30 -3.68
N VAL A 56 -21.20 3.36 -3.90
CA VAL A 56 -22.55 3.37 -3.32
C VAL A 56 -22.53 3.39 -1.80
N PHE A 57 -21.67 2.54 -1.20
CA PHE A 57 -21.50 2.46 0.25
C PHE A 57 -20.96 3.76 0.83
N ILE A 58 -19.87 4.31 0.26
CA ILE A 58 -19.21 5.52 0.78
C ILE A 58 -20.11 6.76 0.71
N HIS A 59 -20.96 6.88 -0.31
CA HIS A 59 -21.89 8.03 -0.44
C HIS A 59 -23.25 7.78 0.26
N ARG A 60 -23.45 6.56 0.81
CA ARG A 60 -24.66 6.10 1.51
C ARG A 60 -25.93 6.28 0.67
N ASP A 61 -25.85 5.95 -0.61
CA ASP A 61 -26.91 6.26 -1.59
C ASP A 61 -28.21 5.49 -1.36
N VAL A 62 -28.09 4.27 -0.86
CA VAL A 62 -29.23 3.43 -0.44
C VAL A 62 -30.02 4.11 0.68
N SER A 63 -29.36 4.82 1.59
CA SER A 63 -30.01 5.57 2.68
C SER A 63 -30.46 6.99 2.28
N ARG A 64 -30.33 7.36 1.00
CA ARG A 64 -30.60 8.71 0.48
C ARG A 64 -31.63 8.72 -0.64
N ASP A 65 -32.28 7.57 -0.91
CA ASP A 65 -33.35 7.40 -1.88
C ASP A 65 -33.08 8.05 -3.24
N ARG A 66 -31.90 7.73 -3.82
CA ARG A 66 -31.49 8.19 -5.16
C ARG A 66 -31.58 7.06 -6.20
N PRO A 67 -32.79 6.62 -6.62
CA PRO A 67 -32.95 5.44 -7.47
C PRO A 67 -32.26 5.58 -8.84
N LEU A 68 -32.27 6.78 -9.43
CA LEU A 68 -31.56 7.04 -10.70
C LEU A 68 -30.03 6.88 -10.57
N VAL A 69 -29.46 7.26 -9.43
CA VAL A 69 -28.02 7.12 -9.18
C VAL A 69 -27.66 5.66 -8.93
N LEU A 70 -28.50 4.92 -8.19
CA LEU A 70 -28.38 3.48 -8.01
C LEU A 70 -28.49 2.72 -9.34
N LEU A 71 -29.43 3.10 -10.20
CA LEU A 71 -29.56 2.57 -11.57
C LEU A 71 -28.30 2.81 -12.40
N LEU A 72 -27.73 4.02 -12.35
CA LEU A 72 -26.48 4.33 -13.05
C LEU A 72 -25.27 3.56 -12.48
N HIS A 73 -25.26 3.24 -11.18
CA HIS A 73 -24.29 2.33 -10.59
C HIS A 73 -24.48 0.88 -11.07
N LEU A 74 -25.71 0.39 -11.21
CA LEU A 74 -26.02 -0.94 -11.80
C LEU A 74 -25.59 -1.03 -13.27
N LEU A 75 -25.77 0.05 -14.05
CA LEU A 75 -25.28 0.18 -15.43
C LEU A 75 -23.75 0.40 -15.53
N GLN A 76 -23.01 0.29 -14.43
CA GLN A 76 -21.56 0.53 -14.33
C GLN A 76 -21.09 1.97 -14.62
N LEU A 77 -22.01 2.94 -14.77
CA LEU A 77 -21.72 4.35 -15.05
C LEU A 77 -21.40 5.17 -13.80
N GLY A 78 -21.46 4.59 -12.60
CA GLY A 78 -21.24 5.27 -11.32
C GLY A 78 -20.01 6.17 -11.21
N PRO A 79 -18.79 5.73 -11.59
CA PRO A 79 -17.60 6.59 -11.63
C PRO A 79 -17.76 7.84 -12.50
N ILE A 80 -18.49 7.76 -13.61
CA ILE A 80 -18.77 8.91 -14.49
C ILE A 80 -19.68 9.90 -13.75
N VAL A 81 -20.81 9.42 -13.21
CA VAL A 81 -21.77 10.24 -12.46
C VAL A 81 -21.11 10.93 -11.26
N ARG A 82 -20.27 10.22 -10.51
CA ARG A 82 -19.54 10.77 -9.36
C ARG A 82 -18.47 11.78 -9.76
N CYS A 83 -17.86 11.61 -10.93
CA CYS A 83 -16.93 12.59 -11.48
C CYS A 83 -17.67 13.89 -11.87
N VAL A 84 -18.84 13.77 -12.52
CA VAL A 84 -19.69 14.93 -12.85
C VAL A 84 -20.16 15.66 -11.58
N GLU A 85 -20.59 14.94 -10.54
CA GLU A 85 -20.96 15.53 -9.23
C GLU A 85 -19.78 16.28 -8.59
N VAL A 86 -18.57 15.70 -8.65
CA VAL A 86 -17.31 16.35 -8.20
C VAL A 86 -17.01 17.66 -8.92
N PHE A 87 -17.12 17.68 -10.25
CA PHE A 87 -16.87 18.89 -11.04
C PHE A 87 -17.97 19.94 -10.83
N TYR A 88 -19.24 19.53 -10.74
CA TYR A 88 -20.35 20.41 -10.41
C TYR A 88 -20.17 21.10 -9.05
N ILE A 89 -19.78 20.34 -8.02
CA ILE A 89 -19.44 20.91 -6.69
C ILE A 89 -18.27 21.89 -6.81
N TYR A 90 -17.20 21.53 -7.53
CA TYR A 90 -16.03 22.39 -7.70
C TYR A 90 -16.33 23.72 -8.42
N PHE A 91 -17.18 23.72 -9.45
CA PHE A 91 -17.53 24.93 -10.19
C PHE A 91 -18.61 25.80 -9.51
N ARG A 92 -19.43 25.24 -8.61
CA ARG A 92 -20.36 26.01 -7.77
C ARG A 92 -19.73 26.56 -6.48
N ALA A 93 -18.68 25.91 -5.97
CA ALA A 93 -17.97 26.37 -4.77
C ALA A 93 -17.50 27.83 -4.92
N GLY A 94 -17.89 28.69 -3.97
CA GLY A 94 -17.58 30.12 -4.01
C GLY A 94 -18.53 31.00 -4.84
N ARG A 95 -19.56 30.43 -5.49
CA ARG A 95 -20.69 31.20 -6.07
C ARG A 95 -21.95 31.16 -5.22
N VAL A 96 -21.97 30.29 -4.21
CA VAL A 96 -23.06 30.15 -3.24
C VAL A 96 -22.41 30.19 -1.88
N GLU A 97 -22.89 31.07 -1.02
CA GLU A 97 -22.44 31.21 0.36
C GLU A 97 -22.91 29.99 1.17
N GLU A 98 -22.05 29.42 2.01
CA GLU A 98 -22.33 28.18 2.71
C GLU A 98 -22.89 28.47 4.10
N PRO A 99 -24.08 27.95 4.48
CA PRO A 99 -24.72 28.31 5.75
C PRO A 99 -24.02 27.73 6.99
N TYR A 100 -23.11 26.76 6.82
CA TYR A 100 -22.36 26.13 7.90
C TYR A 100 -20.96 25.72 7.44
N VAL A 101 -19.98 25.89 8.32
CA VAL A 101 -18.57 25.57 8.12
C VAL A 101 -18.13 24.63 9.24
N SER A 102 -17.34 23.59 8.94
CA SER A 102 -16.80 22.69 9.97
C SER A 102 -15.37 23.06 10.31
N ILE A 103 -15.08 23.33 11.58
CA ILE A 103 -13.71 23.59 12.05
C ILE A 103 -12.96 22.26 12.18
N THR A 104 -11.82 22.16 11.52
CA THR A 104 -10.91 21.01 11.61
C THR A 104 -9.57 21.47 12.20
N LYS A 105 -9.10 20.82 13.26
CA LYS A 105 -7.79 21.11 13.86
C LYS A 105 -6.75 20.15 13.28
N LYS A 106 -5.65 20.67 12.74
CA LYS A 106 -4.51 19.87 12.27
C LYS A 106 -3.19 20.53 12.68
N ARG A 107 -2.23 19.72 13.10
CA ARG A 107 -0.86 20.15 13.43
C ARG A 107 -0.08 20.46 12.16
N GLN A 108 0.64 21.57 12.12
CA GLN A 108 1.66 21.75 11.09
C GLN A 108 2.86 20.83 11.36
N MET A 109 3.54 20.44 10.27
CA MET A 109 4.80 19.71 10.34
C MET A 109 5.85 20.58 11.07
N PRO A 110 6.49 20.12 12.15
CA PRO A 110 7.39 20.95 12.93
C PRO A 110 8.53 21.52 12.08
N LYS A 111 8.63 22.85 12.05
CA LYS A 111 9.75 23.54 11.39
C LYS A 111 10.98 23.48 12.30
N ASP A 112 10.83 23.90 13.55
CA ASP A 112 11.94 24.06 14.50
C ASP A 112 11.60 23.44 15.87
N GLY A 113 11.13 22.19 15.86
CA GLY A 113 10.75 21.44 17.07
C GLY A 113 9.33 21.72 17.60
N TYR A 114 8.81 22.93 17.40
CA TYR A 114 7.43 23.28 17.74
C TYR A 114 6.44 22.85 16.65
N SER A 115 5.33 22.22 17.06
CA SER A 115 4.17 21.91 16.21
C SER A 115 3.00 22.82 16.58
N GLU A 116 2.68 23.76 15.70
CA GLU A 116 1.52 24.64 15.87
C GLU A 116 0.23 23.91 15.44
N GLU A 117 -0.81 23.99 16.27
CA GLU A 117 -2.14 23.51 15.92
C GLU A 117 -2.90 24.61 15.18
N ILE A 118 -3.22 24.36 13.91
CA ILE A 118 -4.00 25.30 13.10
C ILE A 118 -5.43 24.78 13.01
N GLU A 119 -6.34 25.63 13.49
CA GLU A 119 -7.76 25.49 13.24
C GLU A 119 -8.05 25.98 11.82
N LYS A 120 -8.47 25.07 10.95
CA LYS A 120 -8.90 25.40 9.60
C LYS A 120 -10.40 25.18 9.49
N GLU A 121 -11.09 26.27 9.18
CA GLU A 121 -12.45 26.26 8.65
C GLU A 121 -12.52 25.52 7.30
N VAL A 122 -13.36 24.49 7.24
CA VAL A 122 -13.60 23.66 6.06
C VAL A 122 -15.08 23.76 5.69
N GLY A 123 -15.34 24.40 4.55
CA GLY A 123 -16.68 24.51 3.98
C GLY A 123 -17.29 23.16 3.61
N GLN A 124 -18.62 23.10 3.57
CA GLN A 124 -19.40 21.90 3.26
C GLN A 124 -19.03 21.32 1.87
N ALA A 125 -18.80 22.15 0.86
CA ALA A 125 -18.35 21.70 -0.46
C ALA A 125 -16.89 21.21 -0.45
N GLU A 126 -16.00 21.77 0.38
CA GLU A 126 -14.63 21.22 0.54
C GLU A 126 -14.68 19.85 1.23
N GLY A 127 -15.54 19.69 2.25
CA GLY A 127 -15.81 18.40 2.90
C GLY A 127 -16.34 17.36 1.93
N LYS A 128 -17.41 17.65 1.18
CA LYS A 128 -17.95 16.76 0.13
C LYS A 128 -16.90 16.39 -0.92
N LEU A 129 -16.13 17.38 -1.40
CA LEU A 129 -15.06 17.17 -2.38
C LEU A 129 -13.91 16.30 -1.82
N CYS A 130 -13.62 16.40 -0.52
CA CYS A 130 -12.69 15.52 0.18
C CYS A 130 -13.22 14.08 0.24
N THR A 131 -14.50 13.88 0.61
CA THR A 131 -15.15 12.57 0.63
C THR A 131 -15.07 11.89 -0.73
N HIS A 132 -15.48 12.56 -1.81
CA HIS A 132 -15.35 12.03 -3.18
C HIS A 132 -13.91 11.66 -3.53
N ARG A 133 -12.92 12.55 -3.27
CA ARG A 133 -11.50 12.27 -3.52
C ARG A 133 -11.01 11.04 -2.76
N SER A 134 -11.46 10.84 -1.52
CA SER A 134 -11.14 9.67 -0.72
C SER A 134 -11.77 8.41 -1.30
N ALA A 135 -13.01 8.51 -1.80
CA ALA A 135 -13.75 7.42 -2.42
C ALA A 135 -13.09 6.94 -3.71
N PHE A 136 -12.78 7.86 -4.64
CA PHE A 136 -12.02 7.54 -5.85
C PHE A 136 -10.63 6.98 -5.53
N SER A 137 -9.98 7.44 -4.46
CA SER A 137 -8.69 6.89 -4.02
C SER A 137 -8.77 5.43 -3.57
N ARG A 138 -9.86 5.03 -2.93
CA ARG A 138 -10.10 3.64 -2.51
C ARG A 138 -10.53 2.78 -3.72
N ALA A 139 -11.43 3.30 -4.55
CA ALA A 139 -11.85 2.66 -5.79
C ALA A 139 -10.68 2.37 -6.74
N SER A 140 -9.74 3.32 -6.93
CA SER A 140 -8.55 3.09 -7.77
C SER A 140 -7.62 2.01 -7.23
N VAL A 141 -7.58 1.78 -5.91
CA VAL A 141 -6.79 0.69 -5.30
C VAL A 141 -7.48 -0.66 -5.54
N ILE A 142 -8.81 -0.72 -5.39
CA ILE A 142 -9.60 -1.92 -5.67
C ILE A 142 -9.45 -2.33 -7.15
N GLN A 143 -9.66 -1.39 -8.08
CA GLN A 143 -9.51 -1.62 -9.52
C GLN A 143 -8.10 -2.11 -9.87
N ALA A 144 -7.07 -1.41 -9.38
CA ALA A 144 -5.67 -1.71 -9.65
C ALA A 144 -5.28 -3.16 -9.28
N PHE A 145 -5.60 -3.61 -8.08
CA PHE A 145 -5.08 -4.89 -7.57
C PHE A 145 -6.02 -6.09 -7.79
N LEU A 146 -7.33 -5.86 -7.89
CA LEU A 146 -8.29 -6.94 -8.16
C LEU A 146 -8.64 -7.09 -9.65
N GLY A 147 -8.39 -6.05 -10.46
CA GLY A 147 -8.59 -6.07 -11.91
C GLY A 147 -7.32 -5.91 -12.71
N SER A 148 -6.72 -4.72 -12.68
CA SER A 148 -5.62 -4.36 -13.58
C SER A 148 -4.38 -5.27 -13.41
N ALA A 149 -4.05 -5.73 -12.20
CA ALA A 149 -2.91 -6.62 -11.96
C ALA A 149 -3.14 -8.07 -12.44
N PRO A 150 -4.26 -8.75 -12.10
CA PRO A 150 -4.64 -10.01 -12.77
C PRO A 150 -4.74 -9.88 -14.28
N GLN A 151 -5.31 -8.77 -14.78
CA GLN A 151 -5.49 -8.53 -16.21
C GLN A 151 -4.14 -8.37 -16.92
N LEU A 152 -3.23 -7.54 -16.41
CA LEU A 152 -1.87 -7.40 -16.95
C LEU A 152 -1.13 -8.74 -16.97
N THR A 153 -1.26 -9.53 -15.90
CA THR A 153 -0.67 -10.88 -15.79
C THR A 153 -1.23 -11.80 -16.88
N LEU A 154 -2.55 -11.82 -17.08
CA LEU A 154 -3.22 -12.60 -18.13
C LEU A 154 -2.79 -12.18 -19.53
N GLN A 155 -2.81 -10.87 -19.83
CA GLN A 155 -2.49 -10.37 -21.16
C GLN A 155 -1.01 -10.63 -21.53
N LEU A 156 -0.10 -10.44 -20.57
CA LEU A 156 1.31 -10.76 -20.77
C LEU A 156 1.53 -12.27 -20.95
N TYR A 157 0.82 -13.11 -20.21
CA TYR A 157 0.85 -14.57 -20.36
C TYR A 157 0.35 -15.02 -21.75
N ILE A 158 -0.74 -14.46 -22.25
CA ILE A 158 -1.23 -14.74 -23.62
C ILE A 158 -0.21 -14.29 -24.67
N CYS A 159 0.43 -13.12 -24.50
CA CYS A 159 1.49 -12.67 -25.42
C CYS A 159 2.70 -13.63 -25.43
N VAL A 160 3.08 -14.19 -24.26
CA VAL A 160 4.16 -15.18 -24.16
C VAL A 160 3.78 -16.51 -24.81
N LEU A 161 2.55 -17.00 -24.61
CA LEU A 161 2.08 -18.25 -25.23
C LEU A 161 1.91 -18.16 -26.74
N GLN A 162 1.33 -17.07 -27.24
CA GLN A 162 1.05 -16.89 -28.68
C GLN A 162 2.27 -16.35 -29.45
N GLN A 163 3.33 -15.92 -28.76
CA GLN A 163 4.51 -15.25 -29.31
C GLN A 163 4.21 -13.96 -30.12
N GLU A 164 2.97 -13.46 -30.10
CA GLU A 164 2.52 -12.30 -30.85
C GLU A 164 2.06 -11.14 -29.95
N ILE A 165 2.67 -9.97 -30.16
CA ILE A 165 2.32 -8.71 -29.50
C ILE A 165 1.49 -7.86 -30.48
N THR A 166 0.17 -8.04 -30.45
CA THR A 166 -0.73 -7.15 -31.20
C THR A 166 -0.79 -5.76 -30.55
N ALA A 167 -0.95 -4.72 -31.37
CA ALA A 167 -0.99 -3.33 -30.88
C ALA A 167 -2.08 -3.11 -29.80
N ALA A 168 -3.25 -3.73 -29.97
CA ALA A 168 -4.34 -3.65 -28.99
C ALA A 168 -3.97 -4.27 -27.63
N ARG A 169 -3.31 -5.43 -27.60
CA ARG A 169 -2.80 -6.04 -26.35
C ARG A 169 -1.72 -5.17 -25.71
N SER A 170 -0.79 -4.66 -26.51
CA SER A 170 0.28 -3.77 -26.03
C SER A 170 -0.28 -2.52 -25.34
N ILE A 171 -1.21 -1.82 -26.00
CA ILE A 171 -1.91 -0.66 -25.43
C ILE A 171 -2.64 -1.05 -24.12
N PHE A 172 -3.33 -2.19 -24.10
CA PHE A 172 -4.07 -2.63 -22.92
C PHE A 172 -3.17 -3.00 -21.74
N MET A 173 -2.03 -3.65 -21.99
CA MET A 173 -1.00 -3.92 -20.99
C MET A 173 -0.40 -2.62 -20.43
N VAL A 174 -0.11 -1.63 -21.27
CA VAL A 174 0.39 -0.32 -20.82
C VAL A 174 -0.66 0.41 -19.97
N LEU A 175 -1.92 0.43 -20.39
CA LEU A 175 -3.03 1.02 -19.61
C LEU A 175 -3.19 0.33 -18.26
N SER A 176 -3.12 -1.01 -18.23
CA SER A 176 -3.23 -1.78 -16.99
C SER A 176 -2.04 -1.52 -16.07
N LEU A 177 -0.80 -1.49 -16.58
CA LEU A 177 0.38 -1.14 -15.78
C LEU A 177 0.26 0.27 -15.18
N LEU A 178 -0.15 1.26 -15.98
CA LEU A 178 -0.40 2.62 -15.51
C LEU A 178 -1.50 2.66 -14.43
N SER A 179 -2.56 1.87 -14.58
CA SER A 179 -3.64 1.76 -13.59
C SER A 179 -3.16 1.15 -12.27
N ILE A 180 -2.38 0.06 -12.31
CA ILE A 180 -1.81 -0.56 -11.10
C ILE A 180 -0.85 0.39 -10.40
N VAL A 181 0.07 1.02 -11.14
CA VAL A 181 1.04 1.97 -10.58
C VAL A 181 0.34 3.20 -9.99
N TYR A 182 -0.69 3.72 -10.67
CA TYR A 182 -1.51 4.82 -10.13
C TYR A 182 -2.25 4.39 -8.86
N GLY A 183 -2.87 3.21 -8.84
CA GLY A 183 -3.52 2.64 -7.66
C GLY A 183 -2.54 2.45 -6.49
N ALA A 184 -1.37 1.87 -6.74
CA ALA A 184 -0.29 1.70 -5.75
C ALA A 184 0.21 3.05 -5.20
N LEU A 185 0.36 4.06 -6.06
CA LEU A 185 0.69 5.42 -5.66
C LEU A 185 -0.42 6.02 -4.78
N ARG A 186 -1.69 5.86 -5.16
CA ARG A 186 -2.84 6.32 -4.37
C ARG A 186 -2.93 5.59 -3.03
N CYS A 187 -2.59 4.30 -2.99
CA CYS A 187 -2.46 3.53 -1.76
C CYS A 187 -1.37 4.12 -0.84
N ASN A 188 -0.17 4.42 -1.36
CA ASN A 188 0.91 5.04 -0.57
C ASN A 188 0.51 6.41 0.00
N ILE A 189 -0.07 7.28 -0.81
CA ILE A 189 -0.49 8.61 -0.36
C ILE A 189 -1.63 8.53 0.65
N LEU A 190 -2.56 7.58 0.49
CA LEU A 190 -3.64 7.33 1.45
C LEU A 190 -3.09 6.75 2.76
N ALA A 191 -2.15 5.81 2.70
CA ALA A 191 -1.48 5.23 3.86
C ALA A 191 -0.78 6.29 4.72
N ILE A 192 0.00 7.17 4.08
CA ILE A 192 0.68 8.29 4.75
C ILE A 192 -0.33 9.22 5.42
N LYS A 193 -1.45 9.52 4.76
CA LYS A 193 -2.51 10.37 5.31
C LYS A 193 -3.23 9.76 6.50
N ILE A 194 -3.56 8.48 6.47
CA ILE A 194 -4.20 7.80 7.61
C ILE A 194 -3.21 7.66 8.78
N LYS A 195 -1.95 7.37 8.48
CA LYS A 195 -0.88 7.20 9.48
C LYS A 195 -0.54 8.49 10.24
N TYR A 196 -0.66 9.64 9.59
CA TYR A 196 -0.33 10.96 10.13
C TYR A 196 -1.52 11.93 10.00
N ASP A 197 -2.75 11.48 10.27
CA ASP A 197 -3.95 12.32 10.08
C ASP A 197 -3.99 13.53 11.04
N ASP A 198 -3.27 13.48 12.17
CA ASP A 198 -3.11 14.64 13.05
C ASP A 198 -2.40 15.83 12.38
N TYR A 199 -1.69 15.59 11.26
CA TYR A 199 -0.89 16.59 10.55
C TYR A 199 -1.51 17.03 9.21
N ASP A 200 -1.26 18.28 8.80
CA ASP A 200 -1.56 18.69 7.41
C ASP A 200 -0.42 18.28 6.45
N ILE A 201 -0.69 17.26 5.62
CA ILE A 201 0.30 16.63 4.75
C ILE A 201 0.22 17.20 3.33
N SER A 202 1.11 18.14 3.03
CA SER A 202 1.42 18.54 1.65
C SER A 202 2.48 17.64 1.04
N VAL A 203 2.13 16.92 -0.03
CA VAL A 203 3.05 16.02 -0.75
C VAL A 203 3.64 16.75 -1.96
N LYS A 204 4.97 16.81 -2.07
CA LYS A 204 5.70 17.48 -3.16
C LYS A 204 5.61 16.69 -4.48
N PRO A 205 5.63 17.35 -5.66
CA PRO A 205 5.63 16.66 -6.96
C PRO A 205 6.73 15.60 -7.12
N ALA A 206 7.95 15.88 -6.65
CA ALA A 206 9.07 14.92 -6.66
C ALA A 206 8.77 13.62 -5.89
N ALA A 207 7.97 13.69 -4.82
CA ALA A 207 7.54 12.50 -4.07
C ALA A 207 6.56 11.63 -4.87
N TYR A 208 5.67 12.23 -5.65
CA TYR A 208 4.80 11.49 -6.57
C TYR A 208 5.61 10.78 -7.66
N LEU A 209 6.58 11.47 -8.28
CA LEU A 209 7.46 10.87 -9.29
C LEU A 209 8.30 9.73 -8.70
N CYS A 210 8.86 9.91 -7.51
CA CYS A 210 9.67 8.89 -6.84
C CYS A 210 8.85 7.64 -6.48
N ILE A 211 7.62 7.80 -5.94
CA ILE A 211 6.69 6.68 -5.71
C ILE A 211 6.31 6.02 -7.05
N PHE A 212 6.03 6.80 -8.10
CA PHE A 212 5.68 6.27 -9.42
C PHE A 212 6.78 5.37 -9.99
N MET A 213 8.04 5.80 -9.95
CA MET A 213 9.19 5.01 -10.40
C MET A 213 9.39 3.75 -9.54
N TRP A 214 9.39 3.90 -8.20
CA TRP A 214 9.47 2.76 -7.26
C TRP A 214 8.41 1.70 -7.58
N ARG A 215 7.13 2.09 -7.65
CA ARG A 215 6.03 1.15 -7.90
C ARG A 215 6.04 0.57 -9.30
N SER A 216 6.45 1.33 -10.31
CA SER A 216 6.59 0.83 -11.69
C SER A 216 7.56 -0.33 -11.77
N PHE A 217 8.79 -0.17 -11.25
CA PHE A 217 9.79 -1.22 -11.28
C PHE A 217 9.42 -2.42 -10.39
N GLU A 218 8.86 -2.18 -9.20
CA GLU A 218 8.42 -3.26 -8.30
C GLU A 218 7.35 -4.16 -8.95
N ILE A 219 6.28 -3.55 -9.46
CA ILE A 219 5.13 -4.25 -10.02
C ILE A 219 5.47 -4.89 -11.37
N ALA A 220 6.12 -4.15 -12.28
CA ALA A 220 6.45 -4.68 -13.62
C ALA A 220 7.39 -5.89 -13.51
N THR A 221 8.38 -5.84 -12.61
CA THR A 221 9.25 -6.99 -12.36
C THR A 221 8.46 -8.16 -11.80
N ARG A 222 7.64 -7.94 -10.76
CA ARG A 222 6.87 -9.02 -10.11
C ARG A 222 5.92 -9.71 -11.07
N VAL A 223 5.17 -8.96 -11.88
CA VAL A 223 4.26 -9.54 -12.90
C VAL A 223 5.04 -10.30 -13.96
N THR A 224 6.14 -9.75 -14.48
CA THR A 224 6.95 -10.42 -15.51
C THR A 224 7.55 -11.73 -14.98
N VAL A 225 8.07 -11.75 -13.75
CA VAL A 225 8.63 -12.96 -13.11
C VAL A 225 7.56 -14.04 -12.95
N LEU A 226 6.36 -13.68 -12.47
CA LEU A 226 5.25 -14.62 -12.31
C LEU A 226 4.82 -15.22 -13.66
N VAL A 227 4.73 -14.39 -14.72
CA VAL A 227 4.33 -14.84 -16.06
C VAL A 227 5.38 -15.73 -16.71
N LEU A 228 6.67 -15.37 -16.61
CA LEU A 228 7.76 -16.22 -17.12
C LEU A 228 7.76 -17.56 -16.40
N PHE A 229 7.68 -17.58 -15.06
CA PHE A 229 7.58 -18.84 -14.32
C PHE A 229 6.35 -19.67 -14.75
N SER A 230 5.18 -19.05 -14.90
CA SER A 230 3.95 -19.77 -15.28
C SER A 230 3.95 -20.26 -16.73
N SER A 231 4.74 -19.68 -17.65
CA SER A 231 4.80 -20.17 -19.04
C SER A 231 5.48 -21.54 -19.15
N VAL A 232 6.40 -21.85 -18.24
CA VAL A 232 7.15 -23.11 -18.19
C VAL A 232 6.56 -24.08 -17.16
N LEU A 233 6.31 -23.61 -15.94
CA LEU A 233 5.85 -24.43 -14.81
C LEU A 233 4.37 -24.13 -14.48
N GLN A 234 3.50 -24.34 -15.48
CA GLN A 234 2.09 -23.93 -15.48
C GLN A 234 1.33 -24.25 -14.18
N ILE A 235 1.28 -25.51 -13.74
CA ILE A 235 0.50 -25.89 -12.56
C ILE A 235 1.12 -25.41 -11.24
N TRP A 236 2.44 -25.19 -11.22
CA TRP A 236 3.18 -24.74 -10.03
C TRP A 236 2.98 -23.25 -9.70
N ILE A 237 2.42 -22.45 -10.61
CA ILE A 237 2.03 -21.07 -10.27
C ILE A 237 0.94 -21.05 -9.19
N LEU A 238 0.05 -22.05 -9.16
CA LEU A 238 -1.06 -22.13 -8.21
C LEU A 238 -0.59 -22.18 -6.75
N PRO A 239 0.26 -23.14 -6.31
CA PRO A 239 0.78 -23.13 -4.95
C PRO A 239 1.61 -21.88 -4.63
N VAL A 240 2.41 -21.34 -5.57
CA VAL A 240 3.18 -20.10 -5.35
C VAL A 240 2.25 -18.91 -5.05
N VAL A 241 1.19 -18.75 -5.83
CA VAL A 241 0.18 -17.69 -5.64
C VAL A 241 -0.62 -17.91 -4.36
N LEU A 242 -1.11 -19.13 -4.11
CA LEU A 242 -1.93 -19.45 -2.95
C LEU A 242 -1.17 -19.31 -1.62
N VAL A 243 0.08 -19.79 -1.54
CA VAL A 243 0.92 -19.64 -0.33
C VAL A 243 1.18 -18.17 -0.02
N ASN A 244 1.50 -17.37 -1.05
CA ASN A 244 1.61 -15.91 -0.89
C ASN A 244 0.30 -15.29 -0.39
N PHE A 245 -0.80 -15.55 -1.10
CA PHE A 245 -2.09 -14.93 -0.82
C PHE A 245 -2.59 -15.28 0.58
N PHE A 246 -2.64 -16.57 0.92
CA PHE A 246 -3.05 -17.02 2.25
C PHE A 246 -2.10 -16.56 3.35
N GLY A 247 -0.79 -16.49 3.09
CA GLY A 247 0.19 -15.93 4.03
C GLY A 247 -0.14 -14.49 4.42
N PHE A 248 -0.37 -13.60 3.45
CA PHE A 248 -0.75 -12.20 3.73
C PHE A 248 -2.20 -12.06 4.24
N PHE A 249 -3.11 -12.94 3.83
CA PHE A 249 -4.50 -12.93 4.28
C PHE A 249 -4.62 -13.30 5.77
N PHE A 250 -4.03 -14.43 6.17
CA PHE A 250 -4.16 -14.93 7.55
C PHE A 250 -3.25 -14.22 8.56
N TYR A 251 -2.13 -13.62 8.14
CA TYR A 251 -1.19 -12.97 9.07
C TYR A 251 -1.82 -11.92 10.02
N PRO A 252 -2.67 -10.96 9.55
CA PRO A 252 -3.37 -10.05 10.44
C PRO A 252 -4.35 -10.74 11.41
N TRP A 253 -5.02 -11.82 10.97
CA TRP A 253 -5.95 -12.58 11.81
C TRP A 253 -5.21 -13.38 12.89
N ILE A 254 -4.06 -13.99 12.56
CA ILE A 254 -3.20 -14.69 13.54
C ILE A 254 -2.72 -13.71 14.63
N LEU A 255 -2.26 -12.51 14.24
CA LEU A 255 -1.89 -11.48 15.21
C LEU A 255 -3.06 -11.00 16.08
N PHE A 256 -4.27 -10.99 15.54
CA PHE A 256 -5.50 -10.66 16.28
C PHE A 256 -5.85 -11.74 17.32
N TRP A 257 -5.90 -13.01 16.91
CA TRP A 257 -6.16 -14.13 17.81
C TRP A 257 -5.11 -14.26 18.92
N GLN A 258 -3.82 -14.03 18.59
CA GLN A 258 -2.74 -14.04 19.57
C GLN A 258 -2.87 -12.93 20.63
N SER A 259 -3.37 -11.75 20.27
CA SER A 259 -3.45 -10.63 21.22
C SER A 259 -4.65 -10.69 22.17
N LYS A 260 -5.61 -11.61 21.94
CA LYS A 260 -6.84 -11.76 22.73
C LYS A 260 -7.62 -10.44 22.89
N SER A 261 -7.53 -9.54 21.90
CA SER A 261 -8.23 -8.26 21.90
C SER A 261 -9.74 -8.48 21.74
N PRO A 262 -10.63 -7.67 22.35
CA PRO A 262 -12.04 -7.70 22.00
C PRO A 262 -12.25 -7.52 20.48
N PHE A 263 -13.31 -8.12 19.95
CA PHE A 263 -13.66 -7.96 18.55
C PHE A 263 -13.98 -6.47 18.24
N PRO A 264 -13.64 -5.93 17.05
CA PRO A 264 -13.91 -4.54 16.69
C PRO A 264 -15.42 -4.20 16.56
N GLU A 265 -16.08 -4.05 17.69
CA GLU A 265 -17.43 -3.49 17.77
C GLU A 265 -17.33 -1.97 17.58
N ASN A 266 -18.18 -1.40 16.71
CA ASN A 266 -18.25 0.02 16.33
C ASN A 266 -17.35 0.55 15.18
N ILE A 267 -17.04 -0.22 14.12
CA ILE A 267 -16.48 0.37 12.87
C ILE A 267 -17.47 1.38 12.24
N GLU A 268 -18.76 1.04 12.20
CA GLU A 268 -19.87 1.99 12.03
C GLU A 268 -21.00 1.56 12.95
N LYS A 269 -21.71 2.52 13.57
CA LYS A 269 -22.91 2.25 14.40
C LYS A 269 -24.07 1.60 13.64
N ALA A 270 -23.98 1.52 12.31
CA ALA A 270 -24.98 0.93 11.42
C ALA A 270 -24.67 -0.52 11.00
N LEU A 271 -23.53 -1.08 11.41
CA LEU A 271 -23.03 -2.36 10.93
C LEU A 271 -23.21 -3.45 11.99
N SER A 272 -23.85 -4.56 11.63
CA SER A 272 -23.97 -5.74 12.52
C SER A 272 -22.60 -6.42 12.71
N ARG A 273 -22.44 -7.21 13.78
CA ARG A 273 -21.20 -7.97 14.04
C ARG A 273 -20.78 -8.83 12.83
N VAL A 274 -21.75 -9.40 12.10
CA VAL A 274 -21.52 -10.13 10.84
C VAL A 274 -21.02 -9.20 9.72
N GLY A 275 -21.64 -8.03 9.56
CA GLY A 275 -21.19 -7.01 8.60
C GLY A 275 -19.75 -6.56 8.86
N THR A 276 -19.39 -6.34 10.13
CA THR A 276 -18.00 -6.03 10.54
C THR A 276 -17.05 -7.12 10.10
N THR A 277 -17.35 -8.40 10.36
CA THR A 277 -16.52 -9.54 9.92
C THR A 277 -16.36 -9.56 8.40
N ILE A 278 -17.41 -9.28 7.63
CA ILE A 278 -17.35 -9.22 6.16
C ILE A 278 -16.45 -8.07 5.70
N VAL A 279 -16.58 -6.88 6.26
CA VAL A 279 -15.74 -5.72 5.92
C VAL A 279 -14.26 -5.98 6.27
N LEU A 280 -13.98 -6.57 7.43
CA LEU A 280 -12.61 -6.95 7.81
C LEU A 280 -12.04 -8.04 6.89
N CYS A 281 -12.86 -9.04 6.52
CA CYS A 281 -12.47 -10.07 5.55
C CYS A 281 -12.10 -9.45 4.20
N LEU A 282 -12.96 -8.59 3.63
CA LEU A 282 -12.71 -7.86 2.38
C LEU A 282 -11.47 -6.96 2.47
N LEU A 283 -11.24 -6.30 3.60
CA LEU A 283 -10.04 -5.51 3.85
C LEU A 283 -8.78 -6.38 3.85
N THR A 284 -8.80 -7.54 4.53
CA THR A 284 -7.67 -8.49 4.54
C THR A 284 -7.46 -9.17 3.18
N PHE A 285 -8.53 -9.41 2.40
CA PHE A 285 -8.47 -9.90 1.03
C PHE A 285 -7.78 -8.89 0.10
N LEU A 286 -8.19 -7.61 0.17
CA LEU A 286 -7.54 -6.54 -0.60
C LEU A 286 -6.10 -6.33 -0.15
N TYR A 287 -5.81 -6.38 1.15
CA TYR A 287 -4.45 -6.32 1.68
C TYR A 287 -3.57 -7.47 1.17
N ALA A 288 -4.08 -8.70 1.12
CA ALA A 288 -3.38 -9.83 0.54
C ALA A 288 -3.12 -9.65 -0.97
N GLY A 289 -4.14 -9.20 -1.72
CA GLY A 289 -4.02 -8.88 -3.14
C GLY A 289 -2.98 -7.79 -3.42
N ILE A 290 -2.92 -6.71 -2.62
CA ILE A 290 -1.87 -5.68 -2.73
C ILE A 290 -0.50 -6.31 -2.49
N ASN A 291 -0.30 -6.97 -1.34
CA ASN A 291 1.00 -7.49 -0.93
C ASN A 291 1.52 -8.62 -1.84
N MET A 292 0.65 -9.34 -2.56
CA MET A 292 1.07 -10.32 -3.58
C MET A 292 1.89 -9.67 -4.72
N PHE A 293 1.57 -8.43 -5.09
CA PHE A 293 2.22 -7.70 -6.19
C PHE A 293 3.22 -6.62 -5.73
N CYS A 294 2.93 -5.89 -4.64
CA CYS A 294 3.81 -4.82 -4.12
C CYS A 294 3.59 -4.57 -2.62
N TRP A 295 4.60 -4.04 -1.91
CA TRP A 295 4.48 -3.75 -0.48
C TRP A 295 3.27 -2.86 -0.15
N SER A 296 2.34 -3.29 0.70
CA SER A 296 1.30 -2.39 1.23
C SER A 296 1.92 -1.39 2.22
N ALA A 297 1.88 -0.09 1.90
CA ALA A 297 2.30 0.95 2.85
C ALA A 297 1.36 1.08 4.06
N VAL A 298 0.16 0.49 3.99
CA VAL A 298 -0.74 0.28 5.14
C VAL A 298 -0.40 -1.06 5.79
N GLN A 299 -0.04 -1.08 7.08
CA GLN A 299 0.05 -2.32 7.87
C GLN A 299 -1.26 -2.52 8.63
N VAL A 300 -2.06 -3.51 8.22
CA VAL A 300 -3.32 -3.87 8.90
C VAL A 300 -3.00 -4.55 10.23
N LYS A 301 -3.60 -4.06 11.31
CA LYS A 301 -3.54 -4.60 12.67
C LYS A 301 -4.93 -4.50 13.28
N LEU A 302 -5.70 -5.58 13.17
CA LEU A 302 -7.12 -5.66 13.56
C LEU A 302 -7.35 -5.42 15.07
N ASN A 303 -6.28 -5.51 15.85
CA ASN A 303 -6.22 -5.36 17.29
C ASN A 303 -6.25 -3.88 17.72
N ASP A 304 -5.86 -2.95 16.83
CA ASP A 304 -5.86 -1.50 17.08
C ASP A 304 -7.20 -0.90 16.62
N PRO A 305 -7.75 0.12 17.31
CA PRO A 305 -9.05 0.72 16.96
C PRO A 305 -9.04 1.36 15.56
N ASP A 306 -7.90 1.91 15.13
CA ASP A 306 -7.71 2.47 13.78
C ASP A 306 -7.48 1.39 12.69
N LEU A 307 -7.46 0.10 13.06
CA LEU A 307 -7.13 -1.07 12.24
C LEU A 307 -5.75 -1.03 11.55
N ILE A 308 -4.94 0.00 11.81
CA ILE A 308 -3.73 0.34 11.08
C ILE A 308 -2.62 0.69 12.06
N ASN A 309 -1.47 0.03 11.91
CA ASN A 309 -0.30 0.30 12.74
C ASN A 309 0.32 1.68 12.41
N LYS A 310 0.17 2.65 13.33
CA LYS A 310 0.78 3.99 13.21
C LYS A 310 2.30 4.02 13.42
N SER A 311 2.93 2.97 13.97
CA SER A 311 4.40 2.93 14.10
C SER A 311 5.10 2.69 12.75
N GLN A 312 6.29 3.25 12.53
CA GLN A 312 7.13 2.95 11.36
C GLN A 312 8.11 1.84 11.71
N ASN A 313 7.94 0.65 11.12
CA ASN A 313 8.78 -0.50 11.39
C ASN A 313 9.67 -0.83 10.18
N TRP A 314 10.91 -0.34 10.19
CA TRP A 314 11.91 -0.54 9.14
C TRP A 314 12.32 -2.02 8.97
N TYR A 315 12.33 -2.80 10.05
CA TYR A 315 12.65 -4.23 10.01
C TYR A 315 11.64 -4.99 9.14
N ARG A 316 10.33 -4.80 9.35
CA ARG A 316 9.28 -5.46 8.55
C ARG A 316 9.36 -5.08 7.07
N LEU A 317 9.63 -3.81 6.76
CA LEU A 317 9.85 -3.34 5.39
C LEU A 317 11.04 -4.08 4.75
N THR A 318 12.17 -4.16 5.46
CA THR A 318 13.39 -4.82 4.98
C THR A 318 13.16 -6.31 4.73
N VAL A 319 12.55 -7.02 5.69
CA VAL A 319 12.23 -8.46 5.57
C VAL A 319 11.32 -8.72 4.37
N TYR A 320 10.29 -7.89 4.14
CA TYR A 320 9.44 -8.03 2.95
C TYR A 320 10.23 -7.89 1.65
N TYR A 321 11.03 -6.83 1.50
CA TYR A 321 11.78 -6.60 0.27
C TYR A 321 12.86 -7.66 0.02
N MET A 322 13.49 -8.19 1.07
CA MET A 322 14.46 -9.29 0.97
C MET A 322 13.79 -10.62 0.62
N LEU A 323 12.69 -10.99 1.29
CA LEU A 323 11.96 -12.22 1.00
C LEU A 323 11.41 -12.23 -0.44
N ARG A 324 10.85 -11.08 -0.87
CA ARG A 324 10.35 -10.90 -2.25
C ARG A 324 11.47 -10.91 -3.30
N PHE A 325 12.67 -10.42 -2.96
CA PHE A 325 13.85 -10.56 -3.85
C PHE A 325 14.26 -12.03 -4.01
N ILE A 326 14.39 -12.76 -2.89
CA ILE A 326 14.76 -14.18 -2.88
C ILE A 326 13.73 -15.00 -3.67
N GLU A 327 12.44 -14.77 -3.46
CA GLU A 327 11.38 -15.43 -4.20
C GLU A 327 11.44 -15.12 -5.70
N ASN A 328 11.58 -13.85 -6.09
CA ASN A 328 11.66 -13.48 -7.50
C ASN A 328 12.90 -14.10 -8.18
N ALA A 329 14.04 -14.14 -7.48
CA ALA A 329 15.26 -14.80 -7.96
C ALA A 329 15.09 -16.32 -8.09
N PHE A 330 14.41 -16.97 -7.13
CA PHE A 330 14.10 -18.39 -7.19
C PHE A 330 13.16 -18.75 -8.36
N LEU A 331 12.10 -17.97 -8.56
CA LEU A 331 11.17 -18.16 -9.68
C LEU A 331 11.87 -17.94 -11.04
N LEU A 332 12.75 -16.94 -11.15
CA LEU A 332 13.58 -16.73 -12.35
C LEU A 332 14.58 -17.85 -12.58
N LEU A 333 15.20 -18.38 -11.53
CA LEU A 333 16.14 -19.50 -11.62
C LEU A 333 15.42 -20.77 -12.11
N MET A 334 14.25 -21.07 -11.56
CA MET A 334 13.43 -22.20 -12.00
C MET A 334 12.97 -22.04 -13.45
N TRP A 335 12.52 -20.84 -13.84
CA TRP A 335 12.23 -20.54 -15.24
C TRP A 335 13.46 -20.76 -16.14
N TYR A 336 14.63 -20.27 -15.74
CA TYR A 336 15.86 -20.37 -16.53
C TYR A 336 16.35 -21.80 -16.71
N ILE A 337 16.21 -22.66 -15.70
CA ILE A 337 16.60 -24.09 -15.75
C ILE A 337 15.68 -24.87 -16.68
N TYR A 338 14.36 -24.63 -16.62
CA TYR A 338 13.36 -25.40 -17.37
C TYR A 338 12.92 -24.74 -18.69
N LYS A 339 13.55 -23.63 -19.12
CA LYS A 339 13.18 -22.91 -20.34
C LYS A 339 13.31 -23.80 -21.59
N THR A 340 12.32 -23.74 -22.47
CA THR A 340 12.31 -24.43 -23.76
C THR A 340 13.01 -23.60 -24.86
N ASP A 341 13.26 -24.23 -26.02
CA ASP A 341 13.94 -23.61 -27.18
C ASP A 341 13.20 -22.39 -27.76
N VAL A 342 11.92 -22.23 -27.42
CA VAL A 342 11.11 -21.02 -27.68
C VAL A 342 11.83 -19.74 -27.20
N TYR A 343 12.63 -19.84 -26.13
CA TYR A 343 13.39 -18.72 -25.58
C TYR A 343 14.83 -18.58 -26.14
N LEU A 344 15.22 -19.35 -27.15
CA LEU A 344 16.58 -19.30 -27.72
C LEU A 344 16.88 -17.99 -28.47
N TYR A 345 15.85 -17.36 -29.04
CA TYR A 345 15.94 -16.05 -29.71
C TYR A 345 16.08 -14.86 -28.75
N VAL A 346 15.79 -15.05 -27.46
CA VAL A 346 15.96 -14.04 -26.42
C VAL A 346 17.25 -14.35 -25.67
N CYS A 347 18.07 -13.34 -25.38
CA CYS A 347 19.21 -13.51 -24.47
C CYS A 347 18.70 -13.72 -23.03
N ALA A 348 18.30 -14.96 -22.71
CA ALA A 348 17.71 -15.31 -21.42
C ALA A 348 18.55 -14.91 -20.20
N PRO A 349 19.91 -15.03 -20.20
CA PRO A 349 20.74 -14.50 -19.11
C PRO A 349 20.62 -12.99 -18.94
N LEU A 350 20.55 -12.23 -20.05
CA LEU A 350 20.37 -10.78 -20.01
C LEU A 350 18.98 -10.40 -19.48
N LEU A 351 17.93 -11.15 -19.84
CA LEU A 351 16.58 -10.93 -19.32
C LEU A 351 16.50 -11.17 -17.81
N VAL A 352 17.11 -12.25 -17.30
CA VAL A 352 17.20 -12.51 -15.85
C VAL A 352 17.95 -11.37 -15.15
N LEU A 353 19.10 -10.97 -15.67
CA LEU A 353 19.89 -9.87 -15.12
C LEU A 353 19.12 -8.53 -15.12
N GLN A 354 18.42 -8.21 -16.21
CA GLN A 354 17.59 -7.01 -16.34
C GLN A 354 16.46 -6.98 -15.32
N LEU A 355 15.78 -8.12 -15.08
CA LEU A 355 14.71 -8.22 -14.08
C LEU A 355 15.24 -8.09 -12.65
N LEU A 356 16.39 -8.67 -12.34
CA LEU A 356 17.05 -8.49 -11.03
C LEU A 356 17.49 -7.03 -10.81
N ILE A 357 18.12 -6.41 -11.81
CA ILE A 357 18.50 -4.98 -11.76
C ILE A 357 17.26 -4.09 -11.61
N SER A 358 16.18 -4.38 -12.35
CA SER A 358 14.89 -3.67 -12.25
C SER A 358 14.32 -3.70 -10.83
N TYR A 359 14.36 -4.86 -10.16
CA TYR A 359 13.95 -4.94 -8.75
C TYR A 359 14.87 -4.13 -7.82
N CYS A 360 16.19 -4.19 -8.03
CA CYS A 360 17.14 -3.36 -7.28
C CYS A 360 16.88 -1.85 -7.49
N MET A 361 16.54 -1.42 -8.70
CA MET A 361 16.12 -0.05 -8.98
C MET A 361 14.83 0.34 -8.23
N ALA A 362 13.86 -0.58 -8.11
CA ALA A 362 12.66 -0.35 -7.29
C ALA A 362 13.02 -0.08 -5.82
N VAL A 363 13.94 -0.88 -5.25
CA VAL A 363 14.45 -0.69 -3.89
C VAL A 363 15.21 0.64 -3.76
N LEU A 364 16.04 1.01 -4.74
CA LEU A 364 16.74 2.30 -4.72
C LEU A 364 15.77 3.49 -4.72
N PHE A 365 14.73 3.49 -5.56
CA PHE A 365 13.71 4.55 -5.54
C PHE A 365 12.90 4.54 -4.22
N MET A 366 12.64 3.38 -3.61
CA MET A 366 12.03 3.30 -2.28
C MET A 366 12.88 3.98 -1.19
N LEU A 367 14.19 3.74 -1.19
CA LEU A 367 15.13 4.37 -0.26
C LEU A 367 15.22 5.89 -0.48
N VAL A 368 15.36 6.32 -1.74
CA VAL A 368 15.35 7.75 -2.12
C VAL A 368 14.05 8.43 -1.66
N PHE A 369 12.91 7.75 -1.84
CA PHE A 369 11.62 8.26 -1.39
C PHE A 369 11.62 8.50 0.13
N TYR A 370 11.97 7.49 0.93
CA TYR A 370 11.94 7.63 2.38
C TYR A 370 12.97 8.64 2.92
N GLN A 371 14.16 8.71 2.32
CA GLN A 371 15.25 9.57 2.79
C GLN A 371 15.05 11.06 2.41
N PHE A 372 14.61 11.33 1.18
CA PHE A 372 14.56 12.69 0.64
C PHE A 372 13.15 13.22 0.41
N CYS A 373 12.22 12.38 -0.04
CA CYS A 373 10.91 12.82 -0.54
C CYS A 373 9.74 12.63 0.44
N HIS A 374 9.91 11.85 1.51
CA HIS A 374 8.83 11.55 2.46
C HIS A 374 8.37 12.84 3.19
N PRO A 375 7.07 13.20 3.16
CA PRO A 375 6.60 14.48 3.67
C PRO A 375 6.81 14.62 5.19
N CYS A 376 6.70 13.51 5.92
CA CYS A 376 6.80 13.48 7.38
C CYS A 376 8.20 13.05 7.86
N LYS A 377 9.27 13.22 7.06
CA LYS A 377 10.61 12.69 7.39
C LYS A 377 11.17 13.17 8.75
N LYS A 378 10.77 14.37 9.21
CA LYS A 378 11.15 14.94 10.51
C LYS A 378 10.55 14.20 11.71
N LEU A 379 9.51 13.38 11.50
CA LEU A 379 8.85 12.60 12.55
C LEU A 379 9.45 11.19 12.69
N PHE A 380 10.51 10.85 11.93
CA PHE A 380 11.21 9.59 12.09
C PHE A 380 12.26 9.71 13.20
N SER A 381 12.13 8.86 14.23
CA SER A 381 13.06 8.81 15.37
C SER A 381 14.42 8.19 15.04
N SER A 382 14.53 7.46 13.93
CA SER A 382 15.78 6.89 13.40
C SER A 382 15.83 7.03 11.90
N SER A 383 17.03 7.22 11.34
CA SER A 383 17.21 7.28 9.89
C SER A 383 16.99 5.90 9.26
N ILE A 384 16.60 5.86 7.97
CA ILE A 384 16.45 4.59 7.24
C ILE A 384 17.78 3.83 7.22
N SER A 385 18.89 4.55 7.10
CA SER A 385 20.25 4.03 7.20
C SER A 385 20.54 3.33 8.54
N GLU A 386 20.16 3.91 9.67
CA GLU A 386 20.30 3.26 10.99
C GLU A 386 19.37 2.05 11.12
N GLY A 387 18.13 2.15 10.65
CA GLY A 387 17.16 1.05 10.68
C GLY A 387 17.62 -0.15 9.85
N LEU A 388 18.13 0.10 8.64
CA LEU A 388 18.74 -0.92 7.78
C LEU A 388 20.02 -1.48 8.39
N LEU A 389 20.94 -0.64 8.87
CA LEU A 389 22.20 -1.08 9.46
C LEU A 389 21.96 -1.96 10.71
N SER A 390 20.96 -1.62 11.51
CA SER A 390 20.53 -2.42 12.67
C SER A 390 19.95 -3.77 12.23
N CYS A 391 19.17 -3.79 11.14
CA CYS A 391 18.64 -5.02 10.54
C CYS A 391 19.77 -5.90 9.97
N PHE A 392 20.74 -5.32 9.26
CA PHE A 392 21.92 -6.03 8.78
C PHE A 392 22.75 -6.61 9.94
N LYS A 393 22.99 -5.84 11.00
CA LYS A 393 23.66 -6.35 12.22
C LYS A 393 22.92 -7.53 12.86
N PHE A 394 21.59 -7.47 12.93
CA PHE A 394 20.76 -8.56 13.46
C PHE A 394 20.79 -9.82 12.59
N LEU A 395 20.69 -9.67 11.26
CA LEU A 395 20.85 -10.77 10.30
C LEU A 395 22.25 -11.40 10.40
N CYS A 396 23.31 -10.59 10.42
CA CYS A 396 24.68 -11.06 10.59
C CYS A 396 24.93 -11.73 11.96
N PHE A 397 24.19 -11.35 13.01
CA PHE A 397 24.27 -12.00 14.32
C PHE A 397 23.63 -13.39 14.30
N ILE A 398 22.48 -13.56 13.63
CA ILE A 398 21.85 -14.88 13.39
C ILE A 398 22.74 -15.77 12.50
N CYS A 399 23.49 -15.17 11.56
CA CYS A 399 24.45 -15.90 10.72
C CYS A 399 25.78 -16.26 11.41
N LYS A 400 26.01 -15.87 12.68
CA LYS A 400 27.12 -16.40 13.47
C LYS A 400 26.65 -17.64 14.24
N PRO A 401 27.19 -18.85 13.99
CA PRO A 401 27.01 -19.95 14.92
C PRO A 401 27.64 -19.56 16.28
N PRO A 402 27.15 -20.09 17.41
CA PRO A 402 27.77 -19.86 18.70
C PRO A 402 29.17 -20.47 18.69
N THR A 403 30.21 -19.63 18.59
CA THR A 403 31.59 -20.09 18.70
C THR A 403 31.77 -20.74 20.05
N SER A 404 32.16 -22.01 20.05
CA SER A 404 32.36 -22.80 21.27
C SER A 404 33.38 -22.13 22.18
N THR A 405 32.93 -21.67 23.36
CA THR A 405 33.81 -21.18 24.42
C THR A 405 34.60 -22.35 25.01
N ILE A 406 35.76 -22.64 24.43
CA ILE A 406 36.74 -23.54 25.03
C ILE A 406 37.59 -22.73 26.02
N LEU A 407 37.65 -23.22 27.25
CA LEU A 407 38.51 -22.72 28.31
C LEU A 407 39.99 -22.85 27.95
N THR A 408 40.74 -21.77 28.16
CA THR A 408 42.11 -21.86 28.68
C THR A 408 42.36 -20.72 29.66
N ASP A 409 42.98 -21.07 30.78
CA ASP A 409 43.18 -20.26 31.98
C ASP A 409 44.60 -19.65 32.02
N LYS A 410 44.79 -18.61 32.84
CA LYS A 410 46.06 -17.93 33.23
C LYS A 410 46.74 -17.07 32.14
N ALA A 411 47.25 -15.87 32.43
CA ALA A 411 48.05 -15.49 33.60
C ALA A 411 47.95 -14.00 33.99
N GLU A 412 48.37 -13.70 35.23
CA GLU A 412 48.48 -12.36 35.82
C GLU A 412 49.67 -11.55 35.25
N VAL A 413 49.51 -10.22 35.11
CA VAL A 413 50.59 -9.23 35.33
C VAL A 413 49.99 -7.97 35.98
N ILE A 414 50.70 -7.41 36.95
CA ILE A 414 50.31 -6.28 37.81
C ILE A 414 50.75 -4.92 37.20
N CYS A 415 50.08 -3.85 37.62
CA CYS A 415 50.29 -2.41 37.41
C CYS A 415 51.77 -1.91 37.40
N PRO A 416 52.04 -0.68 36.90
CA PRO A 416 51.86 0.50 37.76
C PRO A 416 51.20 1.75 37.13
N GLU A 417 50.21 2.24 37.86
CA GLU A 417 49.99 3.62 38.31
C GLU A 417 51.09 4.68 38.04
N ASN A 418 50.68 5.89 37.63
CA ASN A 418 51.27 7.17 38.06
C ASN A 418 50.44 8.39 37.58
N ILE A 419 50.09 9.30 38.51
CA ILE A 419 50.24 10.78 38.47
C ILE A 419 49.59 11.53 37.26
N ASP A 420 48.77 12.59 37.37
CA ASP A 420 48.01 13.29 38.44
C ASP A 420 47.10 14.35 37.73
N GLU A 421 46.25 15.24 38.30
CA GLU A 421 45.89 15.64 39.68
C GLU A 421 44.41 16.18 39.67
N VAL A 422 43.89 16.66 40.81
CA VAL A 422 42.97 17.84 40.99
C VAL A 422 41.64 17.95 40.17
N ARG A 423 40.45 18.25 40.74
CA ARG A 423 40.01 18.48 42.14
C ARG A 423 38.48 18.72 42.21
N SER A 424 37.78 18.09 43.17
CA SER A 424 36.48 18.51 43.77
C SER A 424 35.24 18.56 42.82
N SER A 425 33.97 18.64 43.20
CA SER A 425 33.16 18.57 44.45
C SER A 425 31.68 18.60 43.95
N SER A 426 30.62 18.07 44.58
CA SER A 426 30.36 17.48 45.90
C SER A 426 29.15 16.51 45.83
N LYS A 427 28.92 15.74 46.91
CA LYS A 427 27.77 14.84 47.06
C LYS A 427 26.53 15.54 47.66
N THR A 428 25.36 15.10 47.18
CA THR A 428 24.07 14.86 47.87
C THR A 428 23.96 14.98 49.41
N ILE A 429 22.79 15.39 49.94
CA ILE A 429 21.85 14.60 50.82
C ILE A 429 20.81 15.50 51.58
N ASP A 430 19.54 15.06 51.61
CA ASP A 430 18.38 15.27 52.54
C ASP A 430 18.00 16.68 53.11
N SER A 431 16.73 17.03 53.41
CA SER A 431 15.73 16.26 54.19
C SER A 431 14.28 16.80 54.19
N GLN A 432 13.32 15.90 54.45
CA GLN A 432 11.97 16.01 55.07
C GLN A 432 11.17 17.35 55.07
N LYS A 433 9.92 17.28 54.57
CA LYS A 433 8.69 17.24 55.41
C LYS A 433 7.45 16.88 54.56
N GLY A 434 6.50 16.14 55.13
CA GLY A 434 5.23 15.82 54.48
C GLY A 434 4.03 16.51 55.14
N ILE A 435 2.84 16.36 54.54
CA ILE A 435 1.51 16.35 55.17
C ILE A 435 0.55 15.65 54.18
N SER A 436 -0.30 14.77 54.69
CA SER A 436 -1.37 14.11 53.94
C SER A 436 -2.68 14.86 54.13
N HIS A 437 -3.55 14.94 53.12
CA HIS A 437 -4.99 15.14 53.32
C HIS A 437 -5.82 14.37 52.28
N GLN A 438 -6.92 13.77 52.74
CA GLN A 438 -7.89 12.98 51.97
C GLN A 438 -9.11 13.83 51.54
N SER A 439 -9.84 13.29 50.55
CA SER A 439 -11.27 13.51 50.23
C SER A 439 -11.71 14.94 49.86
N VAL A 440 -12.59 15.15 48.87
CA VAL A 440 -14.03 14.86 48.92
C VAL A 440 -14.64 14.82 47.50
N SER A 441 -15.74 14.08 47.35
CA SER A 441 -16.61 14.01 46.17
C SER A 441 -17.69 15.11 46.20
N SER A 442 -18.06 15.67 45.06
CA SER A 442 -19.41 16.22 44.84
C SER A 442 -19.77 16.37 43.35
N ASN A 443 -21.07 16.22 43.06
CA ASN A 443 -21.65 16.24 41.71
C ASN A 443 -21.98 17.67 41.25
N ALA A 444 -21.99 17.86 39.92
CA ALA A 444 -23.03 18.60 39.18
C ALA A 444 -23.08 18.08 37.73
#